data_AF-A0A166KTY7-F1
#
_entry.id   AF-A0A166KTY7-F1
#
_cell.length_a   1.000
_cell.length_b   1.000
_cell.length_c   1.000
_cell.angle_alpha   90.00
_cell.angle_beta   90.00
_cell.angle_gamma   90.00
#
_symmetry.space_group_name_H-M   'P 1'
#
loop_
_entity.id
_entity.type
_entity.pdbx_description
1 polymer ?
#
loop_
_entity_poly.entity_id
_entity_poly.type
_entity_poly.pdbx_seq_one_letter_code
_entity_poly.pdbx_strand_id
1 'polypeptide(L)'
;MGVLYIGDRFTGKTHLAMELANPKNEYVKVENLDYENLQAQLLDENLAGTRPTGANQAIYDRPLDVQVRLPTGIKPITVDWIDTPGEVWRKSWQGDNQSEWNKLLAAIGQSEGMLLILPPHRGMNFHKGVDSEQFMSQQQWCNRFDRWVEFFRQDCPKLRHLVICLNKADLFCDLEKEAAKLSYSPNGAQMNWQQRHFYVLQRYFRPIQSQLQQINQSIGGLSVRCFITSIHNRSVLELPWIYLGSFLAK
;
A
#
# COMPACT_ATOMS: atom_id res chain seq x y z
N MET A 1 9.33 -6.75 -13.73
CA MET A 1 9.52 -6.79 -12.26
C MET A 1 8.89 -5.51 -11.77
N GLY A 2 7.62 -5.59 -11.40
CA GLY A 2 6.82 -4.44 -10.96
C GLY A 2 6.52 -4.54 -9.47
N VAL A 3 6.13 -3.41 -8.89
CA VAL A 3 5.44 -3.36 -7.61
C VAL A 3 3.99 -3.04 -7.89
N LEU A 4 3.09 -3.96 -7.57
CA LEU A 4 1.66 -3.75 -7.75
C LEU A 4 1.06 -2.99 -6.56
N TYR A 5 0.27 -1.96 -6.82
CA TYR A 5 -0.36 -1.12 -5.79
C TYR A 5 -1.87 -1.42 -5.69
N ILE A 6 -2.31 -2.13 -4.65
CA ILE A 6 -3.69 -2.62 -4.55
C ILE A 6 -4.36 -2.24 -3.25
N GLY A 7 -5.69 -2.37 -3.21
CA GLY A 7 -6.49 -2.15 -2.01
C GLY A 7 -7.94 -1.85 -2.34
N ASP A 8 -8.75 -1.87 -1.30
CA ASP A 8 -10.19 -1.63 -1.42
C ASP A 8 -10.54 -0.20 -1.87
N ARG A 9 -11.83 0.04 -2.09
CA ARG A 9 -12.35 1.37 -2.39
C ARG A 9 -12.13 2.30 -1.19
N PHE A 10 -11.84 3.57 -1.46
CA PHE A 10 -11.68 4.65 -0.46
C PHE A 10 -10.57 4.44 0.59
N THR A 11 -9.63 3.54 0.33
CA THR A 11 -8.46 3.34 1.22
C THR A 11 -7.39 4.42 1.05
N GLY A 12 -7.54 5.32 0.07
CA GLY A 12 -6.62 6.43 -0.17
C GLY A 12 -5.46 6.12 -1.12
N LYS A 13 -5.58 5.07 -1.94
CA LYS A 13 -4.56 4.64 -2.91
C LYS A 13 -4.03 5.75 -3.80
N THR A 14 -4.95 6.42 -4.50
CA THR A 14 -4.65 7.51 -5.43
C THR A 14 -3.98 8.68 -4.73
N HIS A 15 -4.43 9.05 -3.53
CA HIS A 15 -3.82 10.12 -2.74
C HIS A 15 -2.41 9.75 -2.26
N LEU A 16 -2.19 8.51 -1.82
CA LEU A 16 -0.87 8.04 -1.41
C LEU A 16 0.12 8.02 -2.58
N ALA A 17 -0.31 7.53 -3.75
CA ALA A 17 0.53 7.52 -4.96
C ALA A 17 0.84 8.93 -5.45
N MET A 18 -0.15 9.83 -5.43
CA MET A 18 0.03 11.25 -5.75
C MET A 18 1.01 11.90 -4.77
N GLU A 19 0.81 11.70 -3.46
CA GLU A 19 1.69 12.29 -2.45
C GLU A 19 3.11 11.74 -2.55
N LEU A 20 3.31 10.49 -2.96
CA LEU A 20 4.64 9.96 -3.24
C LEU A 20 5.39 10.77 -4.31
N ALA A 21 4.68 11.23 -5.35
CA ALA A 21 5.22 12.07 -6.42
C ALA A 21 5.46 13.54 -6.00
N ASN A 22 5.05 13.94 -4.80
CA ASN A 22 5.32 15.28 -4.29
C ASN A 22 6.84 15.57 -4.28
N PRO A 23 7.30 16.71 -4.85
CA PRO A 23 8.72 17.06 -4.91
C PRO A 23 9.37 17.24 -3.52
N LYS A 24 8.58 17.41 -2.46
CA LYS A 24 9.05 17.41 -1.07
C LYS A 24 9.37 15.98 -0.59
N ASN A 25 10.29 15.32 -1.28
CA ASN A 25 10.80 14.00 -0.92
C ASN A 25 12.00 14.06 0.04
N GLU A 26 12.20 12.98 0.80
CA GLU A 26 13.38 12.80 1.64
C GLU A 26 14.32 11.74 1.05
N TYR A 27 13.78 10.53 0.84
CA TYR A 27 14.53 9.37 0.36
C TYR A 27 13.90 8.71 -0.87
N VAL A 28 12.65 9.03 -1.22
CA VAL A 28 11.95 8.41 -2.34
C VAL A 28 11.47 9.47 -3.31
N LYS A 29 11.97 9.44 -4.54
CA LYS A 29 11.63 10.39 -5.60
C LYS A 29 10.98 9.67 -6.78
N VAL A 30 9.90 10.23 -7.31
CA VAL A 30 9.30 9.80 -8.59
C VAL A 30 9.84 10.73 -9.68
N GLU A 31 10.41 10.17 -10.76
CA GLU A 31 11.07 10.96 -11.81
C GLU A 31 10.14 11.31 -12.99
N ASN A 32 9.21 10.41 -13.31
CA ASN A 32 8.50 10.43 -14.58
C ASN A 32 7.07 10.98 -14.49
N LEU A 33 6.63 11.42 -13.31
CA LEU A 33 5.33 12.05 -13.11
C LEU A 33 5.47 13.39 -12.41
N ASP A 34 4.76 14.37 -12.94
CA ASP A 34 4.63 15.69 -12.34
C ASP A 34 3.44 15.72 -11.37
N TYR A 35 3.71 16.11 -10.13
CA TYR A 35 2.74 16.20 -9.04
C TYR A 35 1.57 17.11 -9.41
N GLU A 36 1.82 18.28 -10.02
CA GLU A 36 0.78 19.25 -10.34
C GLU A 36 -0.18 18.70 -11.42
N ASN A 37 0.39 18.04 -12.43
CA ASN A 37 -0.37 17.36 -13.47
C ASN A 37 -1.18 16.17 -12.92
N LEU A 38 -0.61 15.38 -12.01
CA LEU A 38 -1.34 14.30 -11.33
C LEU A 38 -2.49 14.84 -10.48
N GLN A 39 -2.24 15.92 -9.75
CA GLN A 39 -3.23 16.57 -8.90
C GLN A 39 -4.41 17.07 -9.73
N ALA A 40 -4.15 17.76 -10.85
CA ALA A 40 -5.19 18.25 -11.76
C ALA A 40 -6.00 17.12 -12.43
N GLN A 41 -5.38 15.98 -12.71
CA GLN A 41 -6.06 14.84 -13.33
C GLN A 41 -6.87 14.00 -12.34
N LEU A 42 -6.39 13.87 -11.10
CA LEU A 42 -6.91 12.91 -10.12
C LEU A 42 -7.85 13.55 -9.10
N LEU A 43 -7.75 14.86 -8.85
CA LEU A 43 -8.71 15.57 -8.00
C LEU A 43 -9.93 16.00 -8.81
N ASP A 44 -11.11 15.88 -8.17
CA ASP A 44 -12.33 16.46 -8.69
C ASP A 44 -12.52 17.81 -8.02
N GLU A 45 -12.54 18.91 -8.78
CA GLU A 45 -12.71 20.25 -8.21
C GLU A 45 -14.08 20.44 -7.55
N ASN A 46 -15.05 19.57 -7.86
CA ASN A 46 -16.43 19.62 -7.33
C ASN A 46 -16.69 18.65 -6.18
N LEU A 47 -15.77 17.74 -5.86
CA LEU A 47 -15.85 16.84 -4.71
C LEU A 47 -14.66 17.13 -3.79
N ALA A 48 -14.85 17.08 -2.48
CA ALA A 48 -13.72 17.11 -1.53
C ALA A 48 -12.92 15.78 -1.56
N GLY A 49 -12.53 15.30 -2.74
CA GLY A 49 -11.89 14.00 -2.94
C GLY A 49 -11.40 13.73 -4.37
N THR A 50 -10.79 12.56 -4.57
CA THR A 50 -10.30 12.11 -5.88
C THR A 50 -11.43 11.68 -6.79
N ARG A 51 -11.29 11.94 -8.09
CA ARG A 51 -12.14 11.37 -9.14
C ARG A 51 -12.17 9.84 -8.97
N PRO A 52 -13.35 9.19 -9.01
CA PRO A 52 -13.42 7.75 -8.94
C PRO A 52 -12.64 7.13 -10.10
N THR A 53 -11.72 6.21 -9.78
CA THR A 53 -11.10 5.33 -10.76
C THR A 53 -12.24 4.57 -11.47
N GLY A 54 -12.49 4.89 -12.74
CA GLY A 54 -13.68 4.43 -13.46
C GLY A 54 -13.79 2.91 -13.50
N ALA A 55 -14.98 2.37 -13.22
CA ALA A 55 -15.23 0.93 -13.09
C ALA A 55 -15.18 0.14 -14.41
N ASN A 56 -14.97 0.83 -15.54
CA ASN A 56 -14.97 0.27 -16.89
C ASN A 56 -13.62 -0.36 -17.28
N GLN A 57 -12.56 -0.16 -16.49
CA GLN A 57 -11.22 -0.70 -16.73
C GLN A 57 -10.66 -1.32 -15.44
N ALA A 58 -10.07 -2.51 -15.53
CA ALA A 58 -9.45 -3.17 -14.36
C ALA A 58 -8.13 -2.52 -13.94
N ILE A 59 -7.42 -1.92 -14.90
CA ILE A 59 -6.04 -1.45 -14.76
C ILE A 59 -5.95 -0.04 -15.33
N TYR A 60 -5.46 0.89 -14.51
CA TYR A 60 -4.91 2.15 -15.00
C TYR A 60 -3.40 2.01 -14.92
N ASP A 61 -2.78 1.65 -16.04
CA ASP A 61 -1.33 1.44 -16.10
C ASP A 61 -0.63 2.80 -16.15
N ARG A 62 0.10 3.13 -15.08
CA ARG A 62 0.96 4.30 -15.01
C ARG A 62 2.33 3.82 -14.54
N PRO A 63 3.31 3.60 -15.41
CA PRO A 63 4.65 3.25 -14.94
C PRO A 63 5.17 4.36 -14.02
N LEU A 64 5.66 4.01 -12.84
CA LEU A 64 6.30 4.89 -11.89
C LEU A 64 7.79 4.58 -11.88
N ASP A 65 8.61 5.56 -12.25
CA ASP A 65 10.06 5.48 -12.13
C ASP A 65 10.46 6.04 -10.76
N VAL A 66 10.64 5.13 -9.81
CA VAL A 66 10.90 5.47 -8.41
C VAL A 66 12.39 5.33 -8.12
N GLN A 67 13.04 6.41 -7.68
CA GLN A 67 14.38 6.40 -7.13
C GLN A 67 14.33 6.36 -5.61
N VAL A 68 15.06 5.42 -5.02
CA VAL A 68 15.18 5.28 -3.57
C VAL A 68 16.62 5.50 -3.14
N ARG A 69 16.84 6.42 -2.21
CA ARG A 69 18.13 6.67 -1.58
C ARG A 69 18.34 5.66 -0.45
N LEU A 70 19.27 4.73 -0.67
CA LEU A 70 19.70 3.70 0.28
C LEU A 70 21.14 3.97 0.75
N PRO A 71 21.65 3.26 1.77
CA PRO A 71 23.02 3.47 2.24
C PRO A 71 24.05 3.07 1.18
N THR A 72 23.68 2.17 0.27
CA THR A 72 24.49 1.73 -0.87
C THR A 72 24.40 2.65 -2.09
N GLY A 73 23.66 3.76 -2.00
CA GLY A 73 23.46 4.72 -3.08
C GLY A 73 22.00 4.84 -3.53
N ILE A 74 21.80 5.55 -4.64
CA ILE A 74 20.47 5.72 -5.26
C ILE A 74 20.17 4.48 -6.10
N LYS A 75 18.98 3.93 -5.89
CA LYS A 75 18.53 2.69 -6.49
C LYS A 75 17.19 2.88 -7.22
N PRO A 76 17.14 2.62 -8.55
CA PRO A 76 15.89 2.70 -9.29
C PRO A 76 15.02 1.46 -9.06
N ILE A 77 13.71 1.68 -8.95
CA ILE A 77 12.67 0.67 -8.93
C ILE A 77 11.68 1.02 -10.04
N THR A 78 11.51 0.11 -10.99
CA THR A 78 10.40 0.20 -11.94
C THR A 78 9.14 -0.33 -11.26
N VAL A 79 8.12 0.52 -11.18
CA VAL A 79 6.88 0.21 -10.49
C VAL A 79 5.74 0.26 -11.50
N ASP A 80 5.14 -0.89 -11.76
CA ASP A 80 3.90 -0.98 -12.53
C ASP A 80 2.74 -0.55 -11.61
N TRP A 81 2.45 0.75 -11.56
CA TRP A 81 1.32 1.24 -10.75
C TRP A 81 0.03 0.87 -11.46
N ILE A 82 -0.56 -0.23 -11.00
CA ILE A 82 -1.88 -0.68 -11.41
C ILE A 82 -2.87 -0.20 -10.35
N ASP A 83 -3.45 0.99 -10.56
CA ASP A 83 -4.56 1.44 -9.70
C ASP A 83 -5.82 0.64 -10.06
N THR A 84 -6.21 -0.26 -9.16
CA THR A 84 -7.44 -1.03 -9.32
C THR A 84 -8.64 -0.34 -8.66
N PRO A 85 -9.78 -0.22 -9.36
CA PRO A 85 -11.04 0.10 -8.71
C PRO A 85 -11.31 -0.93 -7.59
N GLY A 86 -11.84 -0.49 -6.45
CA GLY A 86 -12.14 -1.42 -5.35
C GLY A 86 -13.17 -2.49 -5.73
N GLU A 87 -13.97 -2.22 -6.77
CA GLU A 87 -14.96 -3.12 -7.36
C GLU A 87 -14.34 -4.35 -8.03
N VAL A 88 -13.10 -4.26 -8.56
CA VAL A 88 -12.43 -5.37 -9.28
C VAL A 88 -12.28 -6.61 -8.40
N TRP A 89 -12.24 -6.41 -7.08
CA TRP A 89 -12.08 -7.45 -6.07
C TRP A 89 -13.41 -8.15 -5.68
N ARG A 90 -14.53 -7.78 -6.32
CA ARG A 90 -15.83 -8.42 -6.11
C ARG A 90 -16.03 -9.56 -7.10
N LYS A 91 -16.42 -10.74 -6.60
CA LYS A 91 -16.72 -11.92 -7.45
C LYS A 91 -17.75 -11.64 -8.56
N SER A 92 -18.77 -10.81 -8.28
CA SER A 92 -19.75 -10.41 -9.29
C SER A 92 -19.10 -9.63 -10.44
N TRP A 93 -18.24 -8.64 -10.11
CA TRP A 93 -17.53 -7.87 -11.11
C TRP A 93 -16.58 -8.75 -11.92
N GLN A 94 -15.87 -9.67 -11.26
CA GLN A 94 -14.95 -10.62 -11.91
C GLN A 94 -15.67 -11.51 -12.93
N GLY A 95 -16.86 -12.02 -12.57
CA GLY A 95 -17.69 -12.80 -13.48
C GLY A 95 -18.19 -11.99 -14.68
N ASP A 96 -18.65 -10.77 -14.45
CA ASP A 96 -19.15 -9.88 -15.51
C ASP A 96 -18.02 -9.33 -16.42
N ASN A 97 -16.77 -9.29 -15.92
CA ASN A 97 -15.62 -8.66 -16.57
C ASN A 97 -14.41 -9.61 -16.66
N GLN A 98 -14.64 -10.87 -17.04
CA GLN A 98 -13.62 -11.93 -17.03
C GLN A 98 -12.35 -11.60 -17.83
N SER A 99 -12.47 -10.91 -18.98
CA SER A 99 -11.31 -10.54 -19.79
C SER A 99 -10.40 -9.55 -19.06
N GLU A 100 -10.98 -8.53 -18.43
CA GLU A 100 -10.26 -7.52 -17.67
C GLU A 100 -9.66 -8.11 -16.38
N TRP A 101 -10.39 -9.01 -15.73
CA TRP A 101 -9.86 -9.79 -14.60
C TRP A 101 -8.65 -10.64 -14.99
N ASN A 102 -8.70 -11.33 -16.13
CA ASN A 102 -7.58 -12.13 -16.61
C ASN A 102 -6.35 -11.28 -16.97
N LYS A 103 -6.53 -10.06 -17.50
CA LYS A 103 -5.42 -9.11 -17.73
C LYS A 103 -4.77 -8.71 -16.41
N LEU A 104 -5.57 -8.42 -15.39
CA LEU A 104 -5.07 -8.10 -14.05
C LEU A 104 -4.29 -9.28 -13.45
N LEU A 105 -4.84 -10.50 -13.52
CA LEU A 105 -4.16 -11.72 -13.07
C LEU A 105 -2.83 -11.96 -13.81
N ALA A 106 -2.78 -11.70 -15.11
CA ALA A 106 -1.55 -11.84 -15.89
C ALA A 106 -0.46 -10.87 -15.42
N ALA A 107 -0.82 -9.62 -15.11
CA ALA A 107 0.11 -8.64 -14.54
C ALA A 107 0.56 -9.03 -13.14
N ILE A 108 -0.37 -9.43 -12.27
CA ILE A 108 -0.10 -9.92 -10.90
C ILE A 108 0.86 -11.11 -10.92
N GLY A 109 0.64 -12.08 -11.80
CA GLY A 109 1.42 -13.32 -11.88
C GLY A 109 2.90 -13.12 -12.21
N GLN A 110 3.29 -11.93 -12.67
CA GLN A 110 4.69 -11.55 -12.94
C GLN A 110 5.30 -10.62 -11.87
N SER A 111 4.52 -10.20 -10.87
CA SER A 111 4.95 -9.24 -9.86
C SER A 111 5.76 -9.91 -8.75
N GLU A 112 6.94 -9.36 -8.44
CA GLU A 112 7.78 -9.83 -7.32
C GLU A 112 7.52 -9.04 -6.03
N GLY A 113 7.03 -7.80 -6.17
CA GLY A 113 6.61 -6.93 -5.08
C GLY A 113 5.13 -6.58 -5.16
N MET A 114 4.47 -6.46 -4.01
CA MET A 114 3.11 -5.95 -3.94
C MET A 114 2.91 -5.08 -2.70
N LEU A 115 2.13 -4.02 -2.85
CA LEU A 115 1.78 -3.07 -1.81
C LEU A 115 0.24 -3.02 -1.66
N LEU A 116 -0.25 -3.58 -0.56
CA LEU A 116 -1.67 -3.61 -0.20
C LEU A 116 -1.99 -2.49 0.79
N ILE A 117 -2.92 -1.60 0.42
CA ILE A 117 -3.42 -0.53 1.27
C ILE A 117 -4.73 -0.94 1.95
N LEU A 118 -4.71 -0.92 3.28
CA LEU A 118 -5.86 -1.17 4.13
C LEU A 118 -6.35 0.13 4.79
N PRO A 119 -7.68 0.31 4.93
CA PRO A 119 -8.23 1.38 5.75
C PRO A 119 -8.16 1.01 7.24
N PRO A 120 -8.29 1.98 8.15
CA PRO A 120 -8.49 1.69 9.56
C PRO A 120 -9.88 1.08 9.81
N HIS A 121 -10.05 0.46 10.97
CA HIS A 121 -11.32 -0.17 11.38
C HIS A 121 -11.85 0.48 12.67
N ARG A 122 -13.16 0.40 12.91
CA ARG A 122 -13.84 1.04 14.06
C ARG A 122 -13.26 0.69 15.43
N GLY A 123 -12.68 -0.51 15.58
CA GLY A 123 -12.03 -0.94 16.83
C GLY A 123 -10.70 -0.25 17.17
N MET A 124 -10.24 0.72 16.37
CA MET A 124 -9.03 1.49 16.66
C MET A 124 -9.34 2.73 17.52
N ASN A 125 -8.31 3.23 18.21
CA ASN A 125 -8.42 4.43 19.04
C ASN A 125 -8.28 5.69 18.18
N PHE A 126 -9.39 6.12 17.57
CA PHE A 126 -9.41 7.36 16.79
C PHE A 126 -9.28 8.61 17.66
N HIS A 127 -8.67 9.67 17.09
CA HIS A 127 -8.67 11.00 17.72
C HIS A 127 -10.09 11.56 17.83
N LYS A 128 -10.28 12.50 18.77
CA LYS A 128 -11.56 13.19 18.93
C LYS A 128 -11.95 13.91 17.65
N GLY A 129 -13.20 13.78 17.24
CA GLY A 129 -13.75 14.44 16.05
C GLY A 129 -13.69 13.62 14.77
N VAL A 130 -13.01 12.46 14.76
CA VAL A 130 -13.09 11.52 13.65
C VAL A 130 -14.41 10.77 13.73
N ASP A 131 -15.22 10.85 12.68
CA ASP A 131 -16.39 9.99 12.52
C ASP A 131 -15.93 8.55 12.28
N SER A 132 -16.03 7.70 13.29
CA SER A 132 -15.62 6.29 13.18
C SER A 132 -16.62 5.45 12.40
N GLU A 133 -17.88 5.88 12.27
CA GLU A 133 -18.93 5.12 11.60
C GLU A 133 -18.68 4.96 10.09
N GLN A 134 -17.85 5.82 9.49
CA GLN A 134 -17.42 5.67 8.10
C GLN A 134 -16.52 4.43 7.86
N PHE A 135 -15.92 3.87 8.91
CA PHE A 135 -15.03 2.70 8.79
C PHE A 135 -15.79 1.39 9.02
N MET A 136 -15.24 0.27 8.59
CA MET A 136 -15.85 -1.04 8.84
C MET A 136 -15.59 -1.52 10.28
N SER A 137 -16.44 -2.40 10.80
CA SER A 137 -16.16 -3.05 12.08
C SER A 137 -14.88 -3.90 12.00
N GLN A 138 -14.24 -4.17 13.14
CA GLN A 138 -13.03 -5.01 13.16
C GLN A 138 -13.29 -6.41 12.57
N GLN A 139 -14.46 -7.01 12.85
CA GLN A 139 -14.82 -8.31 12.29
C GLN A 139 -15.00 -8.24 10.77
N GLN A 140 -15.68 -7.21 10.26
CA GLN A 140 -15.80 -6.99 8.82
C GLN A 140 -14.44 -6.78 8.16
N TRP A 141 -13.53 -6.08 8.83
CA TRP A 141 -12.15 -5.85 8.39
C TRP A 141 -11.37 -7.17 8.28
N CYS A 142 -11.42 -8.02 9.31
CA CYS A 142 -10.81 -9.35 9.29
C CYS A 142 -11.39 -10.23 8.17
N ASN A 143 -12.73 -10.32 8.06
CA ASN A 143 -13.40 -11.12 7.03
C ASN A 143 -13.06 -10.64 5.61
N ARG A 144 -12.86 -9.34 5.44
CA ARG A 144 -12.42 -8.77 4.17
C ARG A 144 -10.97 -9.11 3.88
N PHE A 145 -10.13 -9.12 4.91
CA PHE A 145 -8.74 -9.53 4.79
C PHE A 145 -8.57 -11.00 4.40
N ASP A 146 -9.48 -11.88 4.79
CA ASP A 146 -9.46 -13.29 4.34
C ASP A 146 -9.53 -13.42 2.81
N ARG A 147 -10.20 -12.49 2.12
CA ARG A 147 -10.21 -12.46 0.64
C ARG A 147 -8.84 -12.14 0.06
N TRP A 148 -8.08 -11.27 0.73
CA TRP A 148 -6.69 -11.00 0.36
C TRP A 148 -5.82 -12.22 0.60
N VAL A 149 -6.04 -12.96 1.70
CA VAL A 149 -5.33 -14.22 1.96
C VAL A 149 -5.56 -15.22 0.83
N GLU A 150 -6.81 -15.46 0.42
CA GLU A 150 -7.12 -16.35 -0.71
C GLU A 150 -6.42 -15.90 -1.99
N PHE A 151 -6.55 -14.62 -2.33
CA PHE A 151 -5.91 -14.01 -3.49
C PHE A 151 -4.40 -14.20 -3.52
N PHE A 152 -3.69 -13.86 -2.44
CA PHE A 152 -2.23 -14.03 -2.41
C PHE A 152 -1.82 -15.48 -2.56
N ARG A 153 -2.56 -16.40 -1.94
CA ARG A 153 -2.26 -17.83 -1.99
C ARG A 153 -2.45 -18.45 -3.36
N GLN A 154 -3.43 -17.98 -4.12
CA GLN A 154 -3.85 -18.61 -5.37
C GLN A 154 -3.28 -17.90 -6.60
N ASP A 155 -3.21 -16.57 -6.56
CA ASP A 155 -3.01 -15.75 -7.76
C ASP A 155 -1.61 -15.10 -7.83
N CYS A 156 -0.80 -15.20 -6.77
CA CYS A 156 0.50 -14.50 -6.66
C CYS A 156 1.72 -15.44 -6.55
N PRO A 157 1.96 -16.39 -7.47
CA PRO A 157 2.96 -17.45 -7.31
C PRO A 157 4.42 -16.96 -7.30
N LYS A 158 4.70 -15.78 -7.85
CA LYS A 158 6.06 -15.19 -7.93
C LYS A 158 6.34 -14.13 -6.87
N LEU A 159 5.39 -13.86 -5.99
CA LEU A 159 5.50 -12.80 -5.01
C LEU A 159 6.60 -13.12 -3.98
N ARG A 160 7.56 -12.19 -3.85
CA ARG A 160 8.68 -12.31 -2.90
C ARG A 160 8.57 -11.32 -1.75
N HIS A 161 8.00 -10.14 -2.01
CA HIS A 161 7.81 -9.10 -1.01
C HIS A 161 6.37 -8.60 -1.01
N LEU A 162 5.65 -8.87 0.08
CA LEU A 162 4.32 -8.31 0.31
C LEU A 162 4.39 -7.24 1.38
N VAL A 163 3.95 -6.04 1.03
CA VAL A 163 3.92 -4.89 1.91
C VAL A 163 2.47 -4.53 2.20
N ILE A 164 2.09 -4.52 3.47
CA ILE A 164 0.72 -4.23 3.89
C ILE A 164 0.73 -2.94 4.70
N CYS A 165 0.08 -1.91 4.17
CA CYS A 165 0.06 -0.58 4.73
C CYS A 165 -1.32 -0.27 5.31
N LEU A 166 -1.37 0.08 6.59
CA LEU A 166 -2.55 0.66 7.20
C LEU A 166 -2.50 2.18 7.00
N ASN A 167 -3.36 2.69 6.12
CA ASN A 167 -3.36 4.09 5.75
C ASN A 167 -4.21 4.94 6.71
N LYS A 168 -4.05 6.27 6.63
CA LYS A 168 -4.69 7.28 7.46
C LYS A 168 -4.28 7.18 8.93
N ALA A 169 -2.99 6.91 9.16
CA ALA A 169 -2.41 6.77 10.49
C ALA A 169 -2.59 8.02 11.37
N ASP A 170 -2.62 9.19 10.74
CA ASP A 170 -2.97 10.47 11.36
C ASP A 170 -4.30 10.44 12.14
N LEU A 171 -5.24 9.57 11.78
CA LEU A 171 -6.56 9.51 12.44
C LEU A 171 -6.57 8.74 13.76
N PHE A 172 -5.62 7.83 13.98
CA PHE A 172 -5.69 6.86 15.09
C PHE A 172 -4.40 6.70 15.89
N CYS A 173 -3.33 7.41 15.53
CA CYS A 173 -2.12 7.46 16.35
C CYS A 173 -1.50 8.86 16.39
N ASP A 174 -0.60 9.07 17.35
CA ASP A 174 0.28 10.23 17.37
C ASP A 174 1.33 10.05 16.26
N LEU A 175 1.03 10.62 15.09
CA LEU A 175 1.78 10.38 13.86
C LEU A 175 3.24 10.79 13.98
N GLU A 176 3.52 11.92 14.63
CA GLU A 176 4.89 12.42 14.82
C GLU A 176 5.72 11.50 15.73
N LYS A 177 5.12 11.01 16.82
CA LYS A 177 5.82 10.03 17.69
C LYS A 177 6.07 8.71 16.98
N GLU A 178 5.10 8.21 16.24
CA GLU A 178 5.28 6.96 15.49
C GLU A 178 6.31 7.15 14.36
N ALA A 179 6.30 8.29 13.66
CA ALA A 179 7.27 8.63 12.62
C ALA A 179 8.69 8.71 13.19
N ALA A 180 8.90 9.41 14.31
CA ALA A 180 10.21 9.50 14.95
C ALA A 180 10.79 8.10 15.28
N LYS A 181 9.94 7.20 15.78
CA LYS A 181 10.32 5.83 16.15
C LYS A 181 10.56 4.91 14.96
N LEU A 182 9.74 5.03 13.91
CA LEU A 182 9.76 4.16 12.74
C LEU A 182 10.66 4.67 11.62
N SER A 183 11.09 5.93 11.68
CA SER A 183 11.82 6.64 10.65
C SER A 183 12.97 5.82 10.05
N TYR A 184 13.16 6.01 8.75
CA TYR A 184 14.33 5.51 8.07
C TYR A 184 15.52 6.44 8.31
N SER A 185 16.68 5.85 8.59
CA SER A 185 17.94 6.57 8.70
C SER A 185 19.02 5.73 8.02
N PRO A 186 19.62 6.21 6.92
CA PRO A 186 20.59 5.43 6.15
C PRO A 186 21.89 5.17 6.92
N ASN A 187 22.23 6.03 7.88
CA ASN A 187 23.50 6.00 8.62
C ASN A 187 23.34 5.63 10.11
N GLY A 188 22.19 5.08 10.50
CA GLY A 188 21.94 4.68 11.89
C GLY A 188 20.45 4.45 12.14
N ALA A 189 19.99 3.23 11.94
CA ALA A 189 18.60 2.87 12.16
C ALA A 189 18.37 2.44 13.61
N GLN A 190 17.37 3.03 14.28
CA GLN A 190 16.94 2.56 15.61
C GLN A 190 16.30 1.17 15.56
N MET A 191 15.73 0.80 14.41
CA MET A 191 15.13 -0.49 14.16
C MET A 191 15.56 -1.03 12.79
N ASN A 192 15.70 -2.34 12.66
CA ASN A 192 15.75 -3.03 11.36
C ASN A 192 14.33 -3.32 10.83
N TRP A 193 14.21 -3.85 9.60
CA TRP A 193 12.91 -4.14 9.00
C TRP A 193 12.07 -5.15 9.78
N GLN A 194 12.70 -6.14 10.41
CA GLN A 194 12.02 -7.14 11.22
C GLN A 194 11.46 -6.52 12.52
N GLN A 195 12.26 -5.68 13.18
CA GLN A 195 11.86 -4.96 14.40
C GLN A 195 10.71 -3.98 14.11
N ARG A 196 10.79 -3.21 13.00
CA ARG A 196 9.68 -2.34 12.57
C ARG A 196 8.41 -3.14 12.31
N HIS A 197 8.51 -4.23 11.55
CA HIS A 197 7.37 -5.10 11.27
C HIS A 197 6.73 -5.63 12.55
N PHE A 198 7.52 -6.18 13.48
CA PHE A 198 6.97 -6.71 14.73
C PHE A 198 6.30 -5.62 15.57
N TYR A 199 6.91 -4.44 15.67
CA TYR A 199 6.34 -3.32 16.40
C TYR A 199 4.97 -2.91 15.82
N VAL A 200 4.90 -2.70 14.51
CA VAL A 200 3.66 -2.31 13.81
C VAL A 200 2.63 -3.44 13.88
N LEU A 201 3.06 -4.69 13.69
CA LEU A 201 2.19 -5.87 13.74
C LEU A 201 1.47 -5.97 15.08
N GLN A 202 2.22 -5.91 16.18
CA GLN A 202 1.66 -6.06 17.53
C GLN A 202 0.71 -4.93 17.91
N ARG A 203 0.96 -3.72 17.39
CA ARG A 203 0.21 -2.51 17.76
C ARG A 203 -1.03 -2.29 16.91
N TYR A 204 -0.97 -2.56 15.61
CA TYR A 204 -2.01 -2.15 14.66
C TYR A 204 -2.63 -3.30 13.84
N PHE A 205 -1.93 -4.42 13.70
CA PHE A 205 -2.37 -5.54 12.85
C PHE A 205 -2.67 -6.81 13.64
N ARG A 206 -2.70 -6.74 14.97
CA ARG A 206 -3.03 -7.87 15.85
C ARG A 206 -4.32 -8.61 15.43
N PRO A 207 -5.41 -7.94 15.00
CA PRO A 207 -6.63 -8.64 14.57
C PRO A 207 -6.48 -9.56 13.37
N ILE A 208 -5.45 -9.37 12.52
CA ILE A 208 -5.20 -10.21 11.33
C ILE A 208 -3.87 -10.97 11.40
N GLN A 209 -3.27 -11.08 12.59
CA GLN A 209 -1.96 -11.70 12.75
C GLN A 209 -1.93 -13.16 12.24
N SER A 210 -3.00 -13.93 12.48
CA SER A 210 -3.10 -15.32 12.01
C SER A 210 -3.21 -15.39 10.48
N GLN A 211 -3.96 -14.50 9.83
CA GLN A 211 -4.02 -14.40 8.38
C GLN A 211 -2.66 -14.07 7.75
N LEU A 212 -1.91 -13.16 8.35
CA LEU A 212 -0.56 -12.82 7.89
C LEU A 212 0.40 -14.01 7.97
N GLN A 213 0.29 -14.83 9.01
CA GLN A 213 1.06 -16.06 9.15
C GLN A 213 0.69 -17.08 8.06
N GLN A 214 -0.60 -17.22 7.73
CA GLN A 214 -1.05 -18.09 6.64
C GLN A 214 -0.46 -17.67 5.29
N ILE A 215 -0.43 -16.36 5.00
CA ILE A 215 0.18 -15.85 3.77
C ILE A 215 1.68 -16.19 3.72
N ASN A 216 2.44 -15.87 4.79
CA ASN A 216 3.88 -16.15 4.86
C ASN A 216 4.21 -17.65 4.71
N GLN A 217 3.36 -18.55 5.19
CA GLN A 217 3.56 -20.00 5.09
C GLN A 217 3.19 -20.57 3.71
N SER A 218 2.36 -19.84 2.95
CA SER A 218 1.80 -20.33 1.68
C SER A 218 2.72 -20.17 0.47
N ILE A 219 3.63 -19.19 0.50
CA ILE A 219 4.54 -18.88 -0.61
C ILE A 219 5.98 -19.00 -0.09
N GLY A 220 6.73 -19.95 -0.65
CA GLY A 220 8.12 -20.17 -0.27
C GLY A 220 9.00 -18.94 -0.55
N GLY A 221 9.68 -18.44 0.47
CA GLY A 221 10.57 -17.27 0.36
C GLY A 221 9.86 -15.92 0.38
N LEU A 222 8.54 -15.87 0.60
CA LEU A 222 7.79 -14.63 0.75
C LEU A 222 8.17 -13.92 2.06
N SER A 223 8.38 -12.61 1.97
CA SER A 223 8.53 -11.72 3.13
C SER A 223 7.37 -10.73 3.22
N VAL A 224 6.46 -10.97 4.16
CA VAL A 224 5.40 -10.03 4.52
C VAL A 224 5.94 -8.98 5.50
N ARG A 225 5.66 -7.70 5.23
CA ARG A 225 5.95 -6.56 6.12
C ARG A 225 4.74 -5.66 6.28
N CYS A 226 4.59 -5.14 7.50
CA CYS A 226 3.47 -4.27 7.86
C CYS A 226 4.00 -2.88 8.16
N PHE A 227 3.29 -1.87 7.66
CA PHE A 227 3.60 -0.46 7.87
C PHE A 227 2.32 0.31 8.20
N ILE A 228 2.47 1.45 8.86
CA ILE A 228 1.46 2.49 8.87
C ILE A 228 1.87 3.55 7.85
N THR A 229 0.89 4.21 7.23
CA THR A 229 1.12 5.26 6.23
C THR A 229 0.13 6.40 6.45
N SER A 230 0.55 7.61 6.10
CA SER A 230 -0.31 8.79 6.04
C SER A 230 0.29 9.75 5.02
N ILE A 231 -0.56 10.46 4.28
CA ILE A 231 -0.13 11.54 3.38
C ILE A 231 0.40 12.75 4.15
N HIS A 232 0.14 12.82 5.47
CA HIS A 232 0.51 13.96 6.31
C HIS A 232 1.90 13.83 6.96
N ASN A 233 2.60 12.71 6.77
CA ASN A 233 3.96 12.53 7.28
C ASN A 233 4.82 11.73 6.30
N ARG A 234 5.83 12.41 5.72
CA ARG A 234 6.67 11.86 4.66
C ARG A 234 7.47 10.64 5.11
N SER A 235 8.02 10.68 6.31
CA SER A 235 8.86 9.60 6.83
C SER A 235 8.11 8.26 6.87
N VAL A 236 6.83 8.23 7.28
CA VAL A 236 6.05 6.96 7.25
C VAL A 236 5.50 6.62 5.87
N LEU A 237 5.23 7.62 5.03
CA LEU A 237 4.78 7.43 3.65
C LEU A 237 5.85 6.70 2.80
N GLU A 238 7.11 7.07 2.97
CA GLU A 238 8.22 6.54 2.17
C GLU A 238 8.71 5.16 2.65
N LEU A 239 8.52 4.80 3.92
CA LEU A 239 9.04 3.54 4.50
C LEU A 239 8.73 2.26 3.69
N PRO A 240 7.49 2.03 3.22
CA PRO A 240 7.16 0.89 2.37
C PRO A 240 8.02 0.82 1.10
N TRP A 241 8.29 1.96 0.47
CA TRP A 241 9.07 2.08 -0.76
C TRP A 241 10.56 1.89 -0.50
N ILE A 242 11.06 2.42 0.61
CA ILE A 242 12.44 2.20 1.04
C ILE A 242 12.69 0.72 1.32
N TYR A 243 11.74 0.03 1.95
CA TYR A 243 11.78 -1.42 2.11
C TYR A 243 11.83 -2.12 0.76
N LEU A 244 10.89 -1.84 -0.15
CA LEU A 244 10.86 -2.47 -1.48
C LEU A 244 12.15 -2.20 -2.26
N GLY A 245 12.69 -0.97 -2.22
CA GLY A 245 13.97 -0.63 -2.84
C GLY A 245 15.16 -1.38 -2.27
N SER A 246 15.12 -1.74 -0.99
CA SER A 246 16.19 -2.52 -0.36
C SER A 246 16.31 -3.95 -0.91
N PHE A 247 15.25 -4.49 -1.54
CA PHE A 247 15.20 -5.88 -1.97
C PHE A 247 14.91 -6.09 -3.46
N LEU A 248 14.17 -5.16 -4.07
CA LEU A 248 13.76 -5.23 -5.47
C LEU A 248 14.60 -4.33 -6.38
N ALA A 249 15.41 -3.41 -5.84
CA ALA A 249 16.28 -2.62 -6.70
C ALA A 249 17.38 -3.50 -7.32
N LYS A 250 17.67 -3.24 -8.60
CA LYS A 250 18.81 -3.84 -9.30
C LYS A 250 20.12 -3.11 -8.97
#